data_AF-A0A848LU45-F1
#
_entry.id   AF-A0A848LU45-F1
#
_cell.length_a   1.000
_cell.length_b   1.000
_cell.length_c   1.000
_cell.angle_alpha   90.00
_cell.angle_beta   90.00
_cell.angle_gamma   90.00
#
_symmetry.space_group_name_H-M   'P 1'
#
loop_
_entity.id
_entity.type
_entity.pdbx_description
1 polymer ?
#
loop_
_entity_poly.entity_id
_entity_poly.type
_entity_poly.pdbx_seq_one_letter_code
_entity_poly.pdbx_strand_id
1 'polypeptide(L)'
;MREDTALEAARRGARPDDLASLRRLDAALTWTGFRVEGKTVREWISGFASVRSRWFNAPDTVRHVTRAGLGAVPALVDALRARTLDVRPNEDTNIRAQCIEALGSIEPLPTCAIPALLGALSLPSARVRWMSLTVLERMRPRPSTAALRALLPCLQDRNDTELRSRALRVLAAMEGALPEAVRRAALERLVDPKRVVRRDALPLLGRFANDPEVLIALEEQALIDDGNRIESLRVLADAAPERALPLLLDTARKAVEDRPRRQDLMNAQAMDHFWHEAGLRALLILGQMGARAASALPALSELTYVSRLAPHVDAAIDDIVRDLLRRRAPPLPVERLGDPRAVALVRDLPLLEDASEEPAKVLARWAADLRAFGPELTVRVALAAARRVLGLWEWQHPRHEGPRSALMAMERWLCAPADEHARGAVSHGDVVPSQAATSPDAFSAAWSVTYATLCLPGFDSSQHNLLGEDEGGSLGSCVYAACRALSRESVITWALGSSEESPTPLPPRQSAREIHQAILDEVLPWLCGTWDPVKDVPKLRDELRARSWEDR
;
A
#
# COMPACT_ATOMS: atom_id res chain seq x y z
N MET A 1 -25.80 -38.94 -6.36
CA MET A 1 -26.76 -38.06 -7.09
C MET A 1 -27.57 -37.14 -6.17
N ARG A 2 -28.40 -37.61 -5.22
CA ARG A 2 -29.05 -36.70 -4.23
C ARG A 2 -28.04 -36.07 -3.24
N GLU A 3 -26.96 -36.80 -2.93
CA GLU A 3 -25.88 -36.35 -2.04
C GLU A 3 -25.07 -35.19 -2.62
N ASP A 4 -24.61 -35.31 -3.86
CA ASP A 4 -23.86 -34.25 -4.55
C ASP A 4 -24.68 -32.96 -4.68
N THR A 5 -25.98 -33.08 -4.97
CA THR A 5 -26.86 -31.91 -5.12
C THR A 5 -27.02 -31.10 -3.82
N ALA A 6 -27.02 -31.76 -2.66
CA ALA A 6 -27.13 -31.09 -1.36
C ALA A 6 -25.84 -30.37 -0.97
N LEU A 7 -24.68 -30.99 -1.21
CA LEU A 7 -23.38 -30.37 -0.96
C LEU A 7 -23.14 -29.17 -1.90
N GLU A 8 -23.47 -29.30 -3.18
CA GLU A 8 -23.38 -28.22 -4.15
C GLU A 8 -24.31 -27.05 -3.83
N ALA A 9 -25.53 -27.35 -3.35
CA ALA A 9 -26.45 -26.32 -2.87
C ALA A 9 -25.88 -25.60 -1.63
N ALA A 10 -25.31 -26.34 -0.68
CA ALA A 10 -24.68 -25.76 0.51
C ALA A 10 -23.46 -24.90 0.17
N ARG A 11 -22.63 -25.31 -0.80
CA ARG A 11 -21.50 -24.52 -1.31
C ARG A 11 -21.96 -23.22 -1.96
N ARG A 12 -22.99 -23.28 -2.83
CA ARG A 12 -23.57 -22.09 -3.47
C ARG A 12 -24.24 -21.13 -2.49
N GLY A 13 -24.81 -21.66 -1.41
CA GLY A 13 -25.46 -20.87 -0.36
C GLY A 13 -24.52 -20.38 0.74
N ALA A 14 -23.24 -20.75 0.73
CA ALA A 14 -22.27 -20.38 1.76
C ALA A 14 -21.87 -18.92 1.61
N ARG A 15 -22.09 -18.13 2.65
CA ARG A 15 -21.74 -16.71 2.68
C ARG A 15 -20.73 -16.43 3.80
N PRO A 16 -19.64 -15.68 3.52
CA PRO A 16 -18.59 -15.42 4.51
C PRO A 16 -19.07 -14.60 5.73
N ASP A 17 -20.16 -13.84 5.58
CA ASP A 17 -20.76 -12.97 6.58
C ASP A 17 -21.89 -13.65 7.40
N ASP A 18 -22.35 -14.85 7.01
CA ASP A 18 -23.42 -15.60 7.70
C ASP A 18 -22.94 -16.93 8.26
N LEU A 19 -22.69 -16.98 9.58
CA LEU A 19 -22.27 -18.19 10.29
C LEU A 19 -23.31 -19.32 10.18
N ALA A 20 -24.60 -19.02 10.08
CA ALA A 20 -25.63 -20.05 9.94
C ALA A 20 -25.54 -20.74 8.57
N SER A 21 -25.24 -20.00 7.51
CA SER A 21 -24.94 -20.58 6.19
C SER A 21 -23.73 -21.50 6.23
N LEU A 22 -22.66 -21.09 6.92
CA LEU A 22 -21.45 -21.89 7.01
C LEU A 22 -21.64 -23.15 7.86
N ARG A 23 -22.49 -23.08 8.90
CA ARG A 23 -22.90 -24.27 9.67
C ARG A 23 -23.67 -25.29 8.83
N ARG A 24 -24.51 -24.84 7.89
CA ARG A 24 -25.16 -25.75 6.92
C ARG A 24 -24.14 -26.41 6.00
N LEU A 25 -23.12 -25.67 5.54
CA LEU A 25 -22.02 -26.21 4.75
C LEU A 25 -21.19 -27.24 5.54
N ASP A 26 -20.81 -26.93 6.79
CA ASP A 26 -20.08 -27.84 7.67
C ASP A 26 -20.86 -29.14 7.95
N ALA A 27 -22.18 -29.04 8.17
CA ALA A 27 -23.05 -30.21 8.32
C ALA A 27 -23.09 -31.05 7.03
N ALA A 28 -23.20 -30.43 5.86
CA ALA A 28 -23.18 -31.12 4.58
C ALA A 28 -21.84 -31.84 4.35
N LEU A 29 -20.71 -31.19 4.62
CA LEU A 29 -19.37 -31.79 4.51
C LEU A 29 -19.20 -32.99 5.44
N THR A 30 -19.71 -32.88 6.66
CA THR A 30 -19.69 -33.97 7.65
C THR A 30 -20.53 -35.15 7.16
N TRP A 31 -21.74 -34.88 6.66
CA TRP A 31 -22.66 -35.91 6.18
C TRP A 31 -22.14 -36.65 4.94
N THR A 32 -21.50 -35.94 4.00
CA THR A 32 -20.87 -36.56 2.82
C THR A 32 -19.54 -37.24 3.12
N GLY A 33 -19.07 -37.24 4.38
CA GLY A 33 -17.78 -37.81 4.76
C GLY A 33 -16.58 -37.12 4.10
N PHE A 34 -16.69 -35.82 3.81
CA PHE A 34 -15.60 -35.06 3.17
C PHE A 34 -14.34 -35.06 4.05
N ARG A 35 -13.20 -35.41 3.46
CA ARG A 35 -11.90 -35.49 4.12
C ARG A 35 -10.86 -34.74 3.32
N VAL A 36 -9.99 -34.01 4.00
CA VAL A 36 -8.79 -33.42 3.42
C VAL A 36 -7.61 -34.27 3.86
N GLU A 37 -6.89 -34.88 2.92
CA GLU A 37 -5.78 -35.82 3.21
C GLU A 37 -6.17 -36.89 4.26
N GLY A 38 -7.36 -37.48 4.10
CA GLY A 38 -7.85 -38.56 4.96
C GLY A 38 -8.43 -38.15 6.32
N LYS A 39 -8.36 -36.88 6.72
CA LYS A 39 -8.92 -36.39 8.00
C LYS A 39 -10.02 -35.36 7.81
N THR A 40 -10.91 -35.26 8.79
CA THR A 40 -11.92 -34.21 8.91
C THR A 40 -11.29 -32.89 9.36
N VAL A 41 -11.98 -31.78 9.18
CA VAL A 41 -11.52 -30.46 9.66
C VAL A 41 -11.28 -30.45 11.17
N ARG A 42 -12.15 -31.09 11.97
CA ARG A 42 -12.03 -31.16 13.43
C ARG A 42 -10.83 -32.00 13.88
N GLU A 43 -10.55 -33.09 13.17
CA GLU A 43 -9.33 -33.89 13.39
C GLU A 43 -8.08 -33.06 13.07
N TRP A 44 -8.09 -32.26 11.99
CA TRP A 44 -6.99 -31.34 11.69
C TRP A 44 -6.80 -30.27 12.76
N ILE A 45 -7.89 -29.65 13.25
CA ILE A 45 -7.84 -28.66 14.34
C ILE A 45 -7.30 -29.29 15.63
N SER A 46 -7.70 -30.52 15.97
CA SER A 46 -7.14 -31.23 17.13
C SER A 46 -5.63 -31.44 17.01
N GLY A 47 -5.14 -31.61 15.78
CA GLY A 47 -3.72 -31.71 15.46
C GLY A 47 -2.93 -30.41 15.68
N PHE A 48 -3.60 -29.25 15.81
CA PHE A 48 -2.91 -27.98 16.07
C PHE A 48 -2.13 -27.99 17.39
N ALA A 49 -2.49 -28.80 18.39
CA ALA A 49 -1.70 -28.93 19.63
C ALA A 49 -0.23 -29.33 19.35
N SER A 50 0.00 -30.20 18.36
CA SER A 50 1.33 -30.73 17.99
C SER A 50 2.16 -29.80 17.11
N VAL A 51 1.53 -28.75 16.57
CA VAL A 51 2.13 -27.87 15.58
C VAL A 51 3.02 -26.84 16.26
N ARG A 52 4.35 -26.94 16.10
CA ARG A 52 5.27 -25.86 16.50
C ARG A 52 5.37 -24.80 15.41
N SER A 53 4.31 -24.02 15.21
CA SER A 53 4.36 -22.91 14.26
C SER A 53 4.90 -21.64 14.92
N ARG A 54 5.89 -21.03 14.26
CA ARG A 54 6.17 -19.59 14.36
C ARG A 54 5.31 -18.91 13.29
N TRP A 55 4.53 -17.91 13.75
CA TRP A 55 3.70 -16.98 12.99
C TRP A 55 3.83 -17.03 11.45
N PHE A 56 2.72 -17.28 10.75
CA PHE A 56 2.57 -17.17 9.28
C PHE A 56 3.43 -18.13 8.43
N ASN A 57 4.06 -19.15 9.02
CA ASN A 57 4.37 -20.36 8.28
C ASN A 57 3.24 -21.35 8.54
N ALA A 58 2.19 -21.30 7.72
CA ALA A 58 1.07 -22.24 7.81
C ALA A 58 1.65 -23.65 7.62
N PRO A 59 1.80 -24.44 8.70
CA PRO A 59 2.23 -25.82 8.58
C PRO A 59 1.20 -26.55 7.75
N ASP A 60 1.57 -27.70 7.18
CA ASP A 60 0.67 -28.49 6.33
C ASP A 60 -0.71 -28.67 6.98
N THR A 61 -0.76 -28.83 8.31
CA THR A 61 -1.98 -28.85 9.12
C THR A 61 -2.91 -27.64 8.90
N VAL A 62 -2.42 -26.40 8.92
CA VAL A 62 -3.24 -25.20 8.68
C VAL A 62 -3.65 -25.13 7.21
N ARG A 63 -2.75 -25.49 6.27
CA ARG A 63 -3.06 -25.55 4.84
C ARG A 63 -4.18 -26.55 4.54
N HIS A 64 -4.21 -27.69 5.24
CA HIS A 64 -5.29 -28.66 5.09
C HIS A 64 -6.63 -28.13 5.61
N VAL A 65 -6.63 -27.37 6.70
CA VAL A 65 -7.84 -26.69 7.18
C VAL A 65 -8.31 -25.62 6.20
N THR A 66 -7.41 -24.80 5.66
CA THR A 66 -7.78 -23.74 4.70
C THR A 66 -8.25 -24.30 3.36
N ARG A 67 -7.81 -25.50 2.94
CA ARG A 67 -8.34 -26.22 1.76
C ARG A 67 -9.82 -26.59 1.87
N ALA A 68 -10.38 -26.69 3.09
CA ALA A 68 -11.81 -26.86 3.29
C ALA A 68 -12.61 -25.54 3.10
N GLY A 69 -11.92 -24.41 2.93
CA GLY A 69 -12.50 -23.10 2.67
C GLY A 69 -13.46 -22.65 3.76
N LEU A 70 -14.57 -22.04 3.36
CA LEU A 70 -15.62 -21.55 4.26
C LEU A 70 -16.25 -22.66 5.14
N GLY A 71 -16.14 -23.93 4.74
CA GLY A 71 -16.64 -25.06 5.51
C GLY A 71 -15.88 -25.29 6.83
N ALA A 72 -14.65 -24.80 6.94
CA ALA A 72 -13.87 -24.90 8.18
C ALA A 72 -14.26 -23.86 9.24
N VAL A 73 -14.87 -22.74 8.83
CA VAL A 73 -15.13 -21.58 9.68
C VAL A 73 -15.94 -21.92 10.94
N PRO A 74 -17.02 -22.72 10.90
CA PRO A 74 -17.77 -23.06 12.10
C PRO A 74 -16.91 -23.76 13.16
N ALA A 75 -16.12 -24.75 12.76
CA ALA A 75 -15.25 -25.49 13.68
C ALA A 75 -14.16 -24.58 14.30
N LEU A 76 -13.59 -23.67 13.51
CA LEU A 76 -12.63 -22.67 13.97
C LEU A 76 -13.24 -21.68 14.97
N VAL A 77 -14.44 -21.18 14.67
CA VAL A 77 -15.20 -20.26 15.54
C VAL A 77 -15.59 -20.94 16.86
N ASP A 78 -16.03 -22.20 16.80
CA ASP A 78 -16.41 -22.96 18.00
C ASP A 78 -15.19 -23.21 18.90
N ALA A 79 -14.01 -23.53 18.33
CA ALA A 79 -12.77 -23.66 19.09
C ALA A 79 -12.35 -22.36 19.78
N LEU A 80 -12.55 -21.19 19.14
CA LEU A 80 -12.27 -19.90 19.74
C LEU A 80 -13.27 -19.51 20.84
N ARG A 81 -14.54 -19.88 20.69
CA ARG A 81 -15.60 -19.59 21.67
C ARG A 81 -15.59 -20.53 22.88
N ALA A 82 -14.98 -21.70 22.77
CA ALA A 82 -14.85 -22.63 23.87
C ALA A 82 -14.17 -21.95 25.06
N ARG A 83 -14.79 -22.05 26.26
CA ARG A 83 -14.25 -21.46 27.49
C ARG A 83 -12.88 -22.06 27.86
N THR A 84 -12.75 -23.36 27.70
CA THR A 84 -11.53 -24.15 27.89
C THR A 84 -11.56 -25.32 26.91
N LEU A 85 -10.42 -25.61 26.28
CA LEU A 85 -10.22 -26.86 25.55
C LEU A 85 -9.69 -27.91 26.53
N ASP A 86 -10.05 -29.19 26.34
CA ASP A 86 -9.58 -30.31 27.17
C ASP A 86 -8.15 -30.71 26.81
N VAL A 87 -7.21 -29.77 26.99
CA VAL A 87 -5.79 -29.85 26.61
C VAL A 87 -4.94 -29.01 27.58
N ARG A 88 -3.61 -29.11 27.49
CA ARG A 88 -2.71 -28.30 28.33
C ARG A 88 -2.80 -26.82 27.96
N PRO A 89 -2.53 -25.87 28.89
CA PRO A 89 -2.63 -24.42 28.60
C PRO A 89 -1.82 -23.94 27.39
N ASN A 90 -0.61 -24.50 27.19
CA ASN A 90 0.22 -24.17 26.03
C ASN A 90 -0.37 -24.71 24.72
N GLU A 91 -1.01 -25.88 24.77
CA GLU A 91 -1.70 -26.50 23.63
C GLU A 91 -2.97 -25.72 23.28
N ASP A 92 -3.77 -25.31 24.28
CA ASP A 92 -4.95 -24.44 24.09
C ASP A 92 -4.55 -23.13 23.40
N THR A 93 -3.50 -22.47 23.90
CA THR A 93 -2.95 -21.25 23.28
C THR A 93 -2.58 -21.49 21.81
N ASN A 94 -1.93 -22.62 21.52
CA ASN A 94 -1.47 -22.92 20.17
C ASN A 94 -2.63 -23.25 19.22
N ILE A 95 -3.60 -24.06 19.66
CA ILE A 95 -4.82 -24.36 18.90
C ILE A 95 -5.54 -23.06 18.53
N ARG A 96 -5.75 -22.16 19.49
CA ARG A 96 -6.45 -20.89 19.25
C ARG A 96 -5.68 -19.99 18.30
N ALA A 97 -4.36 -19.87 18.47
CA ALA A 97 -3.49 -19.12 17.56
C ALA A 97 -3.60 -19.65 16.12
N GLN A 98 -3.51 -20.97 15.92
CA GLN A 98 -3.65 -21.58 14.60
C GLN A 98 -5.06 -21.45 14.03
N CYS A 99 -6.10 -21.44 14.87
CA CYS A 99 -7.46 -21.18 14.42
C CYS A 99 -7.62 -19.75 13.87
N ILE A 100 -7.03 -18.76 14.56
CA ILE A 100 -7.03 -17.36 14.10
C ILE A 100 -6.26 -17.23 12.78
N GLU A 101 -5.10 -17.87 12.67
CA GLU A 101 -4.30 -17.89 11.43
C GLU A 101 -5.09 -18.47 10.25
N ALA A 102 -5.75 -19.61 10.45
CA ALA A 102 -6.60 -20.22 9.44
C ALA A 102 -7.76 -19.29 9.02
N LEU A 103 -8.43 -18.64 9.98
CA LEU A 103 -9.49 -17.66 9.69
C LEU A 103 -8.99 -16.47 8.85
N GLY A 104 -7.75 -16.03 9.08
CA GLY A 104 -7.13 -14.95 8.31
C GLY A 104 -6.61 -15.35 6.93
N SER A 105 -6.57 -16.65 6.63
CA SER A 105 -6.08 -17.21 5.35
C SER A 105 -7.18 -17.78 4.45
N ILE A 106 -8.41 -17.95 4.96
CA ILE A 106 -9.55 -18.40 4.16
C ILE A 106 -10.05 -17.21 3.32
N GLU A 107 -10.18 -17.44 2.01
CA GLU A 107 -10.82 -16.50 1.08
C GLU A 107 -12.12 -17.10 0.50
N PRO A 108 -13.20 -16.30 0.34
CA PRO A 108 -13.33 -14.91 0.81
C PRO A 108 -13.30 -14.80 2.34
N LEU A 109 -12.73 -13.69 2.86
CA LEU A 109 -12.58 -13.46 4.30
C LEU A 109 -13.88 -13.67 5.10
N PRO A 110 -13.92 -14.58 6.10
CA PRO A 110 -15.14 -14.92 6.82
C PRO A 110 -15.48 -13.91 7.92
N THR A 111 -16.10 -12.78 7.55
CA THR A 111 -16.49 -11.70 8.48
C THR A 111 -17.46 -12.16 9.58
N CYS A 112 -18.18 -13.27 9.40
CA CYS A 112 -18.99 -13.88 10.46
C CYS A 112 -18.18 -14.31 11.70
N ALA A 113 -16.84 -14.44 11.58
CA ALA A 113 -15.95 -14.78 12.67
C ALA A 113 -15.55 -13.59 13.57
N ILE A 114 -15.85 -12.34 13.16
CA ILE A 114 -15.50 -11.11 13.91
C ILE A 114 -15.88 -11.20 15.40
N PRO A 115 -17.10 -11.63 15.79
CA PRO A 115 -17.45 -11.73 17.21
C PRO A 115 -16.58 -12.71 18.01
N ALA A 116 -16.12 -13.80 17.40
CA ALA A 116 -15.23 -14.76 18.05
C ALA A 116 -13.81 -14.20 18.21
N LEU A 117 -13.31 -13.49 17.21
CA LEU A 117 -12.02 -12.80 17.26
C LEU A 117 -12.01 -11.68 18.32
N LEU A 118 -13.11 -10.93 18.45
CA LEU A 118 -13.27 -9.93 19.52
C LEU A 118 -13.26 -10.58 20.90
N GLY A 119 -13.93 -11.74 21.06
CA GLY A 119 -13.89 -12.50 22.31
C GLY A 119 -12.49 -13.02 22.66
N ALA A 120 -11.68 -13.35 21.64
CA ALA A 120 -10.31 -13.81 21.83
C ALA A 120 -9.36 -12.72 22.39
N LEU A 121 -9.76 -11.44 22.34
CA LEU A 121 -9.00 -10.34 22.96
C LEU A 121 -9.01 -10.40 24.49
N SER A 122 -9.98 -11.09 25.10
CA SER A 122 -10.05 -11.29 26.56
C SER A 122 -9.28 -12.51 27.04
N LEU A 123 -8.64 -13.27 26.14
CA LEU A 123 -7.85 -14.44 26.50
C LEU A 123 -6.48 -14.05 27.09
N PRO A 124 -5.93 -14.87 28.00
CA PRO A 124 -4.71 -14.54 28.73
C PRO A 124 -3.47 -14.47 27.84
N SER A 125 -3.45 -15.21 26.73
CA SER A 125 -2.29 -15.28 25.84
C SER A 125 -2.13 -14.04 24.96
N ALA A 126 -1.02 -13.32 25.12
CA ALA A 126 -0.66 -12.17 24.28
C ALA A 126 -0.61 -12.53 22.79
N ARG A 127 -0.06 -13.70 22.45
CA ARG A 127 -0.01 -14.22 21.08
C ARG A 127 -1.41 -14.29 20.47
N VAL A 128 -2.37 -14.86 21.19
CA VAL A 128 -3.76 -15.00 20.72
C VAL A 128 -4.40 -13.63 20.52
N ARG A 129 -4.17 -12.67 21.43
CA ARG A 129 -4.69 -11.30 21.30
C ARG A 129 -4.12 -10.60 20.07
N TRP A 130 -2.80 -10.59 19.90
CA TRP A 130 -2.16 -9.91 18.77
C TRP A 130 -2.53 -10.53 17.42
N MET A 131 -2.63 -11.87 17.34
CA MET A 131 -3.10 -12.56 16.13
C MET A 131 -4.55 -12.16 15.82
N SER A 132 -5.41 -12.11 16.84
CA SER A 132 -6.81 -11.70 16.66
C SER A 132 -6.91 -10.28 16.10
N LEU A 133 -6.15 -9.33 16.66
CA LEU A 133 -6.10 -7.96 16.13
C LEU A 133 -5.58 -7.90 14.70
N THR A 134 -4.60 -8.73 14.34
CA THR A 134 -4.07 -8.79 12.96
C THR A 134 -5.14 -9.22 11.95
N VAL A 135 -5.92 -10.25 12.31
CA VAL A 135 -7.01 -10.73 11.45
C VAL A 135 -8.17 -9.72 11.42
N LEU A 136 -8.48 -9.07 12.55
CA LEU A 136 -9.48 -8.00 12.61
C LEU A 136 -9.07 -6.78 11.76
N GLU A 137 -7.80 -6.40 11.75
CA GLU A 137 -7.26 -5.31 10.93
C GLU A 137 -7.49 -5.60 9.44
N ARG A 138 -7.26 -6.84 9.00
CA ARG A 138 -7.53 -7.30 7.63
C ARG A 138 -9.03 -7.37 7.31
N MET A 139 -9.86 -7.79 8.28
CA MET A 139 -11.31 -7.91 8.10
C MET A 139 -12.07 -6.57 8.14
N ARG A 140 -11.44 -5.49 8.63
CA ARG A 140 -11.99 -4.12 8.69
C ARG A 140 -13.44 -4.06 9.23
N PRO A 141 -13.68 -4.53 10.47
CA PRO A 141 -15.04 -4.60 11.03
C PRO A 141 -15.71 -3.22 11.08
N ARG A 142 -17.04 -3.20 11.00
CA ARG A 142 -17.82 -1.98 11.28
C ARG A 142 -17.76 -1.62 12.77
N PRO A 143 -17.72 -0.33 13.13
CA PRO A 143 -17.86 0.13 14.51
C PRO A 143 -19.17 -0.37 15.12
N SER A 144 -19.07 -1.23 16.13
CA SER A 144 -20.21 -1.74 16.89
C SER A 144 -19.92 -1.62 18.38
N THR A 145 -20.97 -1.59 19.21
CA THR A 145 -20.81 -1.55 20.67
C THR A 145 -19.96 -2.71 21.18
N ALA A 146 -20.10 -3.91 20.59
CA ALA A 146 -19.29 -5.07 20.95
C ALA A 146 -17.82 -4.89 20.55
N ALA A 147 -17.55 -4.40 19.33
CA ALA A 147 -16.19 -4.16 18.87
C ALA A 147 -15.48 -3.10 19.71
N LEU A 148 -16.13 -1.97 19.98
CA LEU A 148 -15.54 -0.88 20.76
C LEU A 148 -15.32 -1.27 22.23
N ARG A 149 -16.24 -2.05 22.83
CA ARG A 149 -16.06 -2.58 24.19
C ARG A 149 -14.88 -3.55 24.29
N ALA A 150 -14.55 -4.25 23.22
CA ALA A 150 -13.40 -5.16 23.20
C ALA A 150 -12.08 -4.43 22.88
N LEU A 151 -12.09 -3.45 21.97
CA LEU A 151 -10.88 -2.78 21.49
C LEU A 151 -10.40 -1.62 22.37
N LEU A 152 -11.30 -0.82 22.96
CA LEU A 152 -10.90 0.32 23.79
C LEU A 152 -10.08 -0.08 25.03
N PRO A 153 -10.41 -1.17 25.76
CA PRO A 153 -9.56 -1.64 26.86
C PRO A 153 -8.15 -2.04 26.42
N CYS A 154 -7.99 -2.58 25.20
CA CYS A 154 -6.67 -2.94 24.65
C CYS A 154 -5.76 -1.72 24.53
N LEU A 155 -6.30 -0.53 24.29
CA LEU A 155 -5.53 0.71 24.26
C LEU A 155 -4.95 1.07 25.63
N GLN A 156 -5.58 0.65 26.72
CA GLN A 156 -5.22 1.02 28.10
C GLN A 156 -4.32 -0.02 28.79
N ASP A 157 -3.90 -1.07 28.09
CA ASP A 157 -3.00 -2.07 28.65
C ASP A 157 -1.63 -1.46 28.95
N ARG A 158 -1.21 -1.50 30.21
CA ARG A 158 0.03 -0.86 30.68
C ARG A 158 1.29 -1.59 30.24
N ASN A 159 1.21 -2.91 30.00
CA ASN A 159 2.39 -3.76 29.84
C ASN A 159 2.57 -4.22 28.39
N ASP A 160 1.51 -4.23 27.59
CA ASP A 160 1.50 -4.82 26.25
C ASP A 160 1.47 -3.75 25.15
N THR A 161 2.67 -3.36 24.69
CA THR A 161 2.83 -2.32 23.65
C THR A 161 2.24 -2.74 22.31
N GLU A 162 2.42 -4.01 21.92
CA GLU A 162 1.88 -4.57 20.68
C GLU A 162 0.36 -4.60 20.70
N LEU A 163 -0.25 -4.91 21.85
CA LEU A 163 -1.70 -4.88 22.01
C LEU A 163 -2.27 -3.46 21.79
N ARG A 164 -1.63 -2.44 22.40
CA ARG A 164 -2.03 -1.04 22.22
C ARG A 164 -1.93 -0.61 20.76
N SER A 165 -0.76 -0.81 20.16
CA SER A 165 -0.46 -0.43 18.77
C SER A 165 -1.42 -1.11 17.77
N ARG A 166 -1.59 -2.44 17.85
CA ARG A 166 -2.48 -3.17 16.94
C ARG A 166 -3.95 -2.79 17.13
N ALA A 167 -4.38 -2.49 18.35
CA ALA A 167 -5.75 -2.03 18.59
C ALA A 167 -6.02 -0.67 17.93
N LEU A 168 -5.05 0.25 17.95
CA LEU A 168 -5.12 1.51 17.20
C LEU A 168 -5.27 1.27 15.70
N ARG A 169 -4.47 0.35 15.13
CA ARG A 169 -4.56 0.01 13.70
C ARG A 169 -5.91 -0.61 13.33
N VAL A 170 -6.46 -1.49 14.15
CA VAL A 170 -7.81 -2.05 13.94
C VAL A 170 -8.86 -0.93 13.95
N LEU A 171 -8.82 -0.03 14.94
CA LEU A 171 -9.74 1.11 15.04
C LEU A 171 -9.62 2.04 13.82
N ALA A 172 -8.40 2.31 13.36
CA ALA A 172 -8.15 3.11 12.17
C ALA A 172 -8.73 2.44 10.91
N ALA A 173 -8.61 1.11 10.79
CA ALA A 173 -9.07 0.35 9.63
C ALA A 173 -10.59 0.07 9.60
N MET A 174 -11.35 0.35 10.67
CA MET A 174 -12.80 0.04 10.74
C MET A 174 -13.62 0.78 9.68
N GLU A 175 -14.60 0.10 9.08
CA GLU A 175 -15.47 0.68 8.07
C GLU A 175 -16.66 1.45 8.69
N GLY A 176 -16.69 2.77 8.51
CA GLY A 176 -17.78 3.64 8.96
C GLY A 176 -17.37 4.61 10.07
N ALA A 177 -18.29 5.51 10.46
CA ALA A 177 -17.99 6.59 11.39
C ALA A 177 -17.60 6.08 12.79
N LEU A 178 -16.56 6.68 13.37
CA LEU A 178 -16.08 6.35 14.70
C LEU A 178 -16.68 7.31 15.74
N PRO A 179 -17.07 6.83 16.93
CA PRO A 179 -17.62 7.69 17.96
C PRO A 179 -16.51 8.48 18.68
N GLU A 180 -16.95 9.54 19.34
CA GLU A 180 -16.14 10.44 20.15
C GLU A 180 -15.23 9.76 21.18
N ALA A 181 -15.69 8.65 21.78
CA ALA A 181 -14.87 7.89 22.72
C ALA A 181 -13.57 7.35 22.09
N VAL A 182 -13.58 7.03 20.79
CA VAL A 182 -12.39 6.58 20.05
C VAL A 182 -11.45 7.76 19.79
N ARG A 183 -11.98 8.94 19.46
CA ARG A 183 -11.21 10.18 19.29
C ARG A 183 -10.38 10.49 20.53
N ARG A 184 -11.03 10.54 21.70
CA ARG A 184 -10.35 10.82 22.98
C ARG A 184 -9.30 9.78 23.31
N ALA A 185 -9.64 8.50 23.15
CA ALA A 185 -8.68 7.42 23.41
C ALA A 185 -7.45 7.50 22.49
N ALA A 186 -7.61 7.94 21.24
CA ALA A 186 -6.50 8.16 20.32
C ALA A 186 -5.63 9.37 20.73
N LEU A 187 -6.24 10.49 21.14
CA LEU A 187 -5.52 11.66 21.67
C LEU A 187 -4.68 11.29 22.91
N GLU A 188 -5.24 10.51 23.83
CA GLU A 188 -4.53 10.01 25.01
C GLU A 188 -3.32 9.12 24.67
N ARG A 189 -3.23 8.57 23.45
CA ARG A 189 -2.09 7.75 23.01
C ARG A 189 -0.96 8.56 22.39
N LEU A 190 -1.13 9.86 22.14
CA LEU A 190 -0.06 10.75 21.66
C LEU A 190 1.02 11.05 22.72
N VAL A 191 0.80 10.67 23.97
CA VAL A 191 1.80 10.77 25.06
C VAL A 191 2.31 9.41 25.51
N ASP A 192 2.03 8.34 24.75
CA ASP A 192 2.51 7.00 25.10
C ASP A 192 4.05 6.96 25.12
N PRO A 193 4.67 6.29 26.12
CA PRO A 193 6.13 6.17 26.18
C PRO A 193 6.74 5.46 24.97
N LYS A 194 5.96 4.67 24.23
CA LYS A 194 6.43 3.92 23.07
C LYS A 194 6.08 4.66 21.77
N ARG A 195 7.11 5.02 21.00
CA ARG A 195 7.00 5.69 19.68
C ARG A 195 5.97 5.02 18.77
N VAL A 196 5.98 3.68 18.68
CA VAL A 196 5.08 2.91 17.80
C VAL A 196 3.60 3.12 18.14
N VAL A 197 3.26 3.29 19.42
CA VAL A 197 1.88 3.52 19.85
C VAL A 197 1.44 4.93 19.48
N ARG A 198 2.31 5.93 19.69
CA ARG A 198 2.03 7.30 19.26
C ARG A 198 1.83 7.37 17.74
N ARG A 199 2.73 6.73 16.97
CA ARG A 199 2.65 6.64 15.51
C ARG A 199 1.33 6.05 15.05
N ASP A 200 0.96 4.88 15.57
CA ASP A 200 -0.26 4.18 15.16
C ASP A 200 -1.55 4.92 15.59
N ALA A 201 -1.46 5.89 16.51
CA ALA A 201 -2.59 6.76 16.87
C ALA A 201 -2.83 7.86 15.83
N LEU A 202 -1.81 8.29 15.08
CA LEU A 202 -1.92 9.38 14.10
C LEU A 202 -2.90 9.05 12.95
N PRO A 203 -2.82 7.88 12.27
CA PRO A 203 -3.83 7.52 11.27
C PRO A 203 -5.26 7.46 11.81
N LEU A 204 -5.43 7.00 13.06
CA LEU A 204 -6.75 6.97 13.72
C LEU A 204 -7.29 8.38 13.94
N LEU A 205 -6.43 9.30 14.38
CA LEU A 205 -6.77 10.72 14.53
C LEU A 205 -7.10 11.39 13.19
N GLY A 206 -6.44 11.01 12.10
CA GLY A 206 -6.78 11.46 10.75
C GLY A 206 -8.23 11.20 10.35
N ARG A 207 -8.91 10.23 10.99
CA ARG A 207 -10.34 9.97 10.77
C ARG A 207 -11.27 11.03 11.37
N PHE A 208 -10.71 11.93 12.18
CA PHE A 208 -11.38 13.06 12.80
C PHE A 208 -10.83 14.39 12.24
N ALA A 209 -10.51 14.43 10.94
CA ALA A 209 -9.84 15.54 10.25
C ALA A 209 -10.48 16.94 10.41
N ASN A 210 -11.79 17.02 10.68
CA ASN A 210 -12.49 18.30 10.86
C ASN A 210 -12.47 18.80 12.31
N ASP A 211 -11.84 18.08 13.23
CA ASP A 211 -11.83 18.40 14.64
C ASP A 211 -10.65 19.34 14.99
N PRO A 212 -10.92 20.56 15.52
CA PRO A 212 -9.86 21.51 15.85
C PRO A 212 -8.85 20.98 16.88
N GLU A 213 -9.30 20.22 17.88
CA GLU A 213 -8.44 19.64 18.93
C GLU A 213 -7.47 18.64 18.31
N VAL A 214 -7.98 17.80 17.40
CA VAL A 214 -7.17 16.80 16.68
C VAL A 214 -6.14 17.48 15.79
N LEU A 215 -6.53 18.50 15.04
CA LEU A 215 -5.61 19.19 14.15
C LEU A 215 -4.48 19.92 14.93
N ILE A 216 -4.80 20.52 16.08
CA ILE A 216 -3.79 21.10 16.99
C ILE A 216 -2.85 20.01 17.49
N ALA A 217 -3.39 18.87 17.94
CA ALA A 217 -2.56 17.76 18.42
C ALA A 217 -1.63 17.22 17.32
N LEU A 218 -2.09 17.13 16.06
CA LEU A 218 -1.25 16.73 14.93
C LEU A 218 -0.12 17.74 14.65
N GLU A 219 -0.39 19.03 14.73
CA GLU A 219 0.66 20.07 14.61
C GLU A 219 1.68 19.97 15.75
N GLU A 220 1.20 19.86 16.99
CA GLU A 220 2.08 19.72 18.15
C GLU A 220 2.97 18.49 18.01
N GLN A 221 2.41 17.33 17.64
CA GLN A 221 3.19 16.11 17.39
C GLN A 221 4.20 16.28 16.25
N ALA A 222 3.84 16.99 15.17
CA ALA A 222 4.76 17.31 14.10
C ALA A 222 5.93 18.19 14.58
N LEU A 223 5.74 19.00 15.62
CA LEU A 223 6.80 19.84 16.18
C LEU A 223 7.66 19.09 17.22
N ILE A 224 7.05 18.31 18.12
CA ILE A 224 7.73 17.78 19.32
C ILE A 224 8.18 16.31 19.21
N ASP A 225 7.55 15.50 18.37
CA ASP A 225 7.86 14.07 18.24
C ASP A 225 8.67 13.82 16.97
N ASP A 226 9.99 14.06 17.03
CA ASP A 226 10.90 13.85 15.89
C ASP A 226 10.67 12.46 15.24
N GLY A 227 10.51 11.41 16.05
CA GLY A 227 10.32 10.05 15.54
C GLY A 227 9.06 9.85 14.72
N ASN A 228 8.01 10.66 14.93
CA ASN A 228 6.73 10.54 14.24
C ASN A 228 6.34 11.82 13.47
N ARG A 229 7.24 12.79 13.35
CA ARG A 229 7.00 14.08 12.68
C ARG A 229 6.42 13.88 11.28
N ILE A 230 7.07 13.04 10.47
CA ILE A 230 6.68 12.81 9.08
C ILE A 230 5.29 12.19 8.98
N GLU A 231 4.98 11.22 9.84
CA GLU A 231 3.65 10.61 9.87
C GLU A 231 2.58 11.61 10.31
N SER A 232 2.88 12.45 11.31
CA SER A 232 1.96 13.51 11.75
C SER A 232 1.71 14.53 10.66
N LEU A 233 2.76 14.96 9.95
CA LEU A 233 2.66 15.87 8.81
C LEU A 233 1.89 15.26 7.64
N ARG A 234 2.07 13.96 7.37
CA ARG A 234 1.32 13.25 6.34
C ARG A 234 -0.18 13.24 6.66
N VAL A 235 -0.55 12.89 7.89
CA VAL A 235 -1.95 12.91 8.34
C VAL A 235 -2.51 14.34 8.32
N LEU A 236 -1.74 15.33 8.75
CA LEU A 236 -2.15 16.74 8.71
C LEU A 236 -2.30 17.25 7.27
N ALA A 237 -1.46 16.83 6.33
CA ALA A 237 -1.55 17.20 4.92
C ALA A 237 -2.85 16.67 4.27
N ASP A 238 -3.31 15.49 4.69
CA ASP A 238 -4.58 14.93 4.25
C ASP A 238 -5.78 15.66 4.88
N ALA A 239 -5.69 16.00 6.17
CA ALA A 239 -6.77 16.61 6.93
C ALA A 239 -6.93 18.13 6.74
N ALA A 240 -5.81 18.87 6.81
CA ALA A 240 -5.75 20.33 6.75
C ALA A 240 -4.47 20.79 6.01
N PRO A 241 -4.46 20.76 4.66
CA PRO A 241 -3.31 21.12 3.82
C PRO A 241 -2.63 22.42 4.24
N GLU A 242 -3.40 23.50 4.41
CA GLU A 242 -2.89 24.83 4.73
C GLU A 242 -2.09 24.88 6.04
N ARG A 243 -2.43 24.00 7.00
CA ARG A 243 -1.72 23.85 8.28
C ARG A 243 -0.43 23.05 8.11
N ALA A 244 -0.44 22.05 7.23
CA ALA A 244 0.71 21.20 6.96
C ALA A 244 1.80 21.89 6.12
N LEU A 245 1.42 22.72 5.14
CA LEU A 245 2.34 23.35 4.19
C LEU A 245 3.53 24.08 4.84
N PRO A 246 3.35 25.01 5.80
CA PRO A 246 4.48 25.69 6.43
C PRO A 246 5.41 24.72 7.18
N LEU A 247 4.85 23.69 7.83
CA LEU A 247 5.62 22.70 8.58
C LEU A 247 6.38 21.73 7.67
N LEU A 248 5.80 21.35 6.54
CA LEU A 248 6.45 20.53 5.50
C LEU A 248 7.61 21.30 4.85
N LEU A 249 7.41 22.58 4.52
CA LEU A 249 8.45 23.44 3.97
C LEU A 249 9.59 23.67 4.96
N ASP A 250 9.28 23.90 6.24
CA ASP A 250 10.28 23.99 7.32
C ASP A 250 11.08 22.68 7.46
N THR A 251 10.39 21.53 7.42
CA THR A 251 11.05 20.21 7.48
C THR A 251 11.95 19.98 6.27
N ALA A 252 11.52 20.38 5.07
CA ALA A 252 12.33 20.32 3.86
C ALA A 252 13.56 21.24 3.93
N ARG A 253 13.42 22.46 4.49
CA ARG A 253 14.53 23.40 4.71
C ARG A 253 15.58 22.83 5.67
N LYS A 254 15.16 22.14 6.73
CA LYS A 254 16.07 21.52 7.71
C LYS A 254 16.94 20.40 7.15
N ALA A 255 16.59 19.81 5.99
CA ALA A 255 17.47 18.87 5.29
C ALA A 255 18.70 19.54 4.65
N VAL A 256 18.69 20.87 4.52
CA VAL A 256 19.75 21.70 3.93
C VAL A 256 20.70 22.26 4.97
N GLU A 257 20.19 22.53 6.18
CA GLU A 257 20.94 23.20 7.23
C GLU A 257 22.22 22.43 7.54
N ASP A 258 23.38 23.01 7.18
CA ASP A 258 24.70 22.48 7.53
C ASP A 258 24.84 22.65 9.04
N ARG A 259 24.36 21.64 9.78
CA ARG A 259 24.48 21.63 11.23
C ARG A 259 25.96 21.57 11.54
N PRO A 260 26.47 22.41 12.47
CA PRO A 260 27.88 22.43 12.79
C PRO A 260 28.30 21.01 13.15
N ARG A 261 29.17 20.43 12.31
CA ARG A 261 29.73 19.09 12.48
C ARG A 261 30.43 19.05 13.82
N ARG A 262 29.70 18.71 14.88
CA ARG A 262 30.30 18.35 16.16
C ARG A 262 30.93 16.99 15.93
N GLN A 263 32.20 17.01 15.53
CA GLN A 263 33.02 15.80 15.30
C GLN A 263 33.05 14.88 16.53
N ASP A 264 32.68 15.41 17.70
CA ASP A 264 32.83 14.75 18.99
C ASP A 264 31.62 13.91 19.42
N LEU A 265 30.55 13.80 18.60
CA LEU A 265 29.35 13.06 18.98
C LEU A 265 28.84 12.21 17.82
N MET A 266 28.87 10.87 17.95
CA MET A 266 28.17 9.93 17.06
C MET A 266 26.69 10.32 16.84
N ASN A 267 26.08 11.01 17.80
CA ASN A 267 24.70 11.51 17.73
C ASN A 267 24.51 12.62 16.69
N ALA A 268 25.53 13.41 16.35
CA ALA A 268 25.41 14.49 15.37
C ALA A 268 25.15 13.95 13.96
N GLN A 269 25.92 12.94 13.53
CA GLN A 269 25.74 12.29 12.23
C GLN A 269 24.36 11.62 12.14
N ALA A 270 23.92 10.92 13.18
CA ALA A 270 22.60 10.27 13.18
C ALA A 270 21.46 11.29 13.03
N MET A 271 21.59 12.47 13.65
CA MET A 271 20.62 13.56 13.51
C MET A 271 20.64 14.16 12.10
N ASP A 272 21.81 14.38 11.50
CA ASP A 272 21.90 14.89 10.13
C ASP A 272 21.23 13.94 9.12
N HIS A 273 21.46 12.63 9.25
CA HIS A 273 20.78 11.62 8.43
C HIS A 273 19.27 11.65 8.62
N PHE A 274 18.80 11.74 9.87
CA PHE A 274 17.38 11.82 10.18
C PHE A 274 16.72 13.03 9.51
N TRP A 275 17.29 14.23 9.67
CA TRP A 275 16.71 15.46 9.09
C TRP A 275 16.77 15.49 7.57
N HIS A 276 17.83 14.94 6.99
CA HIS A 276 17.90 14.79 5.54
C HIS A 276 16.78 13.88 5.02
N GLU A 277 16.61 12.67 5.58
CA GLU A 277 15.53 11.78 5.15
C GLU A 277 14.14 12.35 5.44
N ALA A 278 13.96 13.05 6.56
CA ALA A 278 12.71 13.72 6.90
C ALA A 278 12.35 14.81 5.86
N GLY A 279 13.31 15.65 5.46
CA GLY A 279 13.07 16.66 4.44
C GLY A 279 12.74 16.07 3.06
N LEU A 280 13.40 14.97 2.67
CA LEU A 280 13.07 14.25 1.45
C LEU A 280 11.64 13.68 1.46
N ARG A 281 11.22 13.10 2.58
CA ARG A 281 9.82 12.64 2.76
C ARG A 281 8.83 13.81 2.78
N ALA A 282 9.21 14.96 3.34
CA ALA A 282 8.37 16.16 3.32
C ALA A 282 8.16 16.69 1.89
N LEU A 283 9.20 16.69 1.04
CA LEU A 283 9.08 17.02 -0.38
C LEU A 283 8.16 16.04 -1.12
N LEU A 284 8.30 14.74 -0.84
CA LEU A 284 7.41 13.72 -1.39
C LEU A 284 5.95 13.94 -0.99
N ILE A 285 5.67 14.28 0.28
CA ILE A 285 4.32 14.61 0.75
C ILE A 285 3.78 15.85 0.02
N LEU A 286 4.59 16.91 -0.12
CA LEU A 286 4.21 18.12 -0.86
C LEU A 286 3.83 17.80 -2.32
N GLY A 287 4.61 16.94 -3.00
CA GLY A 287 4.27 16.46 -4.35
C GLY A 287 2.94 15.69 -4.38
N GLN A 288 2.74 14.75 -3.45
CA GLN A 288 1.53 13.93 -3.35
C GLN A 288 0.26 14.73 -3.01
N MET A 289 0.39 15.90 -2.36
CA MET A 289 -0.73 16.82 -2.15
C MET A 289 -1.29 17.38 -3.46
N GLY A 290 -0.50 17.40 -4.53
CA GLY A 290 -0.90 17.88 -5.85
C GLY A 290 -1.28 19.36 -5.82
N ALA A 291 -2.41 19.72 -6.43
CA ALA A 291 -2.90 21.09 -6.48
C ALA A 291 -3.15 21.72 -5.10
N ARG A 292 -3.33 20.91 -4.04
CA ARG A 292 -3.48 21.39 -2.65
C ARG A 292 -2.19 22.02 -2.10
N ALA A 293 -1.04 21.77 -2.72
CA ALA A 293 0.24 22.37 -2.35
C ALA A 293 0.69 23.49 -3.33
N ALA A 294 -0.20 24.00 -4.18
CA ALA A 294 0.14 25.03 -5.16
C ALA A 294 0.74 26.31 -4.55
N SER A 295 0.30 26.70 -3.35
CA SER A 295 0.84 27.86 -2.62
C SER A 295 2.28 27.65 -2.15
N ALA A 296 2.79 26.42 -2.12
CA ALA A 296 4.18 26.12 -1.77
C ALA A 296 5.16 26.25 -2.94
N LEU A 297 4.69 26.38 -4.19
CA LEU A 297 5.55 26.46 -5.39
C LEU A 297 6.62 27.56 -5.34
N PRO A 298 6.33 28.79 -4.88
CA PRO A 298 7.36 29.82 -4.75
C PRO A 298 8.44 29.41 -3.76
N ALA A 299 8.05 28.94 -2.58
CA ALA A 299 8.97 28.50 -1.52
C ALA A 299 9.82 27.29 -1.95
N LEU A 300 9.24 26.34 -2.69
CA LEU A 300 9.97 25.20 -3.26
C LEU A 300 11.02 25.66 -4.28
N SER A 301 10.68 26.65 -5.12
CA SER A 301 11.61 27.21 -6.11
C SER A 301 12.83 27.89 -5.45
N GLU A 302 12.72 28.32 -4.19
CA GLU A 302 13.88 28.82 -3.43
C GLU A 302 14.80 27.71 -2.90
N LEU A 303 14.32 26.47 -2.82
CA LEU A 303 15.10 25.33 -2.33
C LEU A 303 15.95 24.68 -3.43
N THR A 304 15.68 24.98 -4.70
CA THR A 304 16.40 24.37 -5.84
C THR A 304 17.88 24.75 -5.91
N TYR A 305 18.30 25.84 -5.25
CA TYR A 305 19.71 26.26 -5.19
C TYR A 305 20.59 25.28 -4.39
N VAL A 306 19.96 24.33 -3.69
CA VAL A 306 20.65 23.27 -2.96
C VAL A 306 20.84 22.07 -3.88
N SER A 307 22.05 21.92 -4.43
CA SER A 307 22.39 20.85 -5.39
C SER A 307 21.93 19.45 -4.96
N ARG A 308 21.94 19.15 -3.66
CA ARG A 308 21.55 17.83 -3.12
C ARG A 308 20.03 17.60 -3.04
N LEU A 309 19.22 18.65 -3.02
CA LEU A 309 17.76 18.50 -2.97
C LEU A 309 17.08 18.76 -4.32
N ALA A 310 17.80 19.36 -5.26
CA ALA A 310 17.23 19.80 -6.55
C ALA A 310 16.40 18.72 -7.27
N PRO A 311 16.83 17.44 -7.41
CA PRO A 311 16.00 16.42 -8.06
C PRO A 311 14.67 16.16 -7.37
N HIS A 312 14.66 16.19 -6.03
CA HIS A 312 13.46 15.95 -5.22
C HIS A 312 12.54 17.17 -5.13
N VAL A 313 13.12 18.37 -5.17
CA VAL A 313 12.34 19.61 -5.27
C VAL A 313 11.66 19.69 -6.63
N ASP A 314 12.38 19.36 -7.70
CA ASP A 314 11.84 19.35 -9.06
C ASP A 314 10.75 18.31 -9.22
N ALA A 315 10.95 17.14 -8.64
CA ALA A 315 9.91 16.11 -8.50
C ALA A 315 8.63 16.64 -7.86
N ALA A 316 8.75 17.30 -6.70
CA ALA A 316 7.60 17.83 -5.98
C ALA A 316 6.89 18.93 -6.78
N ILE A 317 7.64 19.83 -7.41
CA ILE A 317 7.09 20.87 -8.29
C ILE A 317 6.36 20.24 -9.48
N ASP A 318 6.98 19.26 -10.14
CA ASP A 318 6.40 18.56 -11.30
C ASP A 318 5.10 17.85 -10.92
N ASP A 319 5.04 17.20 -9.75
CA ASP A 319 3.83 16.52 -9.27
C ASP A 319 2.68 17.51 -8.96
N ILE A 320 2.99 18.64 -8.32
CA ILE A 320 2.02 19.72 -8.06
C ILE A 320 1.52 20.33 -9.37
N VAL A 321 2.43 20.66 -10.29
CA VAL A 321 2.12 21.24 -11.60
C VAL A 321 1.29 20.28 -12.45
N ARG A 322 1.62 18.98 -12.44
CA ARG A 322 0.88 17.96 -13.20
C ARG A 322 -0.57 17.88 -12.74
N ASP A 323 -0.84 17.90 -11.44
CA ASP A 323 -2.22 17.90 -10.93
C ASP A 323 -2.95 19.22 -11.24
N LEU A 324 -2.27 20.37 -11.17
CA LEU A 324 -2.84 21.66 -11.56
C LEU A 324 -3.24 21.71 -13.04
N LEU A 325 -2.36 21.24 -13.93
CA LEU A 325 -2.63 21.16 -15.37
C LEU A 325 -3.77 20.18 -15.66
N ARG A 326 -3.76 19.00 -15.03
CA ARG A 326 -4.84 18.00 -15.17
C ARG A 326 -6.21 18.58 -14.79
N ARG A 327 -6.31 19.33 -13.69
CA ARG A 327 -7.58 19.94 -13.26
C ARG A 327 -8.05 21.09 -14.14
N ARG A 328 -7.14 21.76 -14.83
CA ARG A 328 -7.43 22.85 -15.78
C ARG A 328 -7.64 22.36 -17.21
N ALA A 329 -7.33 21.09 -17.48
CA ALA A 329 -7.40 20.52 -18.81
C ALA A 329 -8.85 20.57 -19.34
N PRO A 330 -9.05 20.92 -20.62
CA PRO A 330 -10.36 20.85 -21.24
C PRO A 330 -10.86 19.40 -21.30
N PRO A 331 -12.18 19.17 -21.38
CA PRO A 331 -12.73 17.83 -21.57
C PRO A 331 -12.17 17.21 -22.86
N LEU A 332 -12.01 15.88 -22.85
CA LEU A 332 -11.47 15.15 -24.00
C LEU A 332 -12.40 15.32 -25.22
N PRO A 333 -11.87 15.73 -26.39
CA PRO A 333 -12.65 15.83 -27.61
C PRO A 333 -13.08 14.44 -28.07
N VAL A 334 -14.40 14.20 -28.12
CA VAL A 334 -15.00 12.89 -28.44
C VAL A 334 -14.58 12.43 -29.85
N GLU A 335 -14.36 13.36 -30.77
CA GLU A 335 -13.95 13.06 -32.15
C GLU A 335 -12.55 12.42 -32.21
N ARG A 336 -11.68 12.71 -31.24
CA ARG A 336 -10.32 12.15 -31.15
C ARG A 336 -10.30 10.75 -30.53
N LEU A 337 -11.39 10.29 -29.92
CA LEU A 337 -11.51 8.92 -29.43
C LEU A 337 -11.60 7.89 -30.56
N GLY A 338 -11.78 8.33 -31.81
CA GLY A 338 -11.70 7.45 -33.00
C GLY A 338 -10.28 7.06 -33.43
N ASP A 339 -9.23 7.65 -32.84
CA ASP A 339 -7.84 7.22 -33.07
C ASP A 339 -7.67 5.77 -32.60
N PRO A 340 -7.16 4.83 -33.43
CA PRO A 340 -6.96 3.43 -33.04
C PRO A 340 -6.17 3.24 -31.73
N ARG A 341 -5.23 4.15 -31.44
CA ARG A 341 -4.46 4.16 -30.18
C ARG A 341 -5.34 4.52 -28.98
N ALA A 342 -6.19 5.53 -29.14
CA ALA A 342 -7.12 5.95 -28.10
C ALA A 342 -8.17 4.86 -27.85
N VAL A 343 -8.71 4.25 -28.90
CA VAL A 343 -9.64 3.10 -28.82
C VAL A 343 -9.01 1.93 -28.06
N ALA A 344 -7.75 1.59 -28.35
CA ALA A 344 -7.05 0.51 -27.66
C ALA A 344 -6.85 0.79 -26.17
N LEU A 345 -6.59 2.05 -25.80
CA LEU A 345 -6.42 2.46 -24.41
C LEU A 345 -7.73 2.39 -23.61
N VAL A 346 -8.83 2.92 -24.17
CA VAL A 346 -10.14 2.96 -23.50
C VAL A 346 -10.94 1.68 -23.67
N ARG A 347 -10.38 0.67 -24.34
CA ARG A 347 -10.99 -0.65 -24.50
C ARG A 347 -11.40 -1.18 -23.13
N ASP A 348 -12.69 -1.48 -23.00
CA ASP A 348 -13.23 -2.02 -21.76
C ASP A 348 -12.46 -3.29 -21.36
N LEU A 349 -12.18 -3.44 -20.07
CA LEU A 349 -11.45 -4.57 -19.50
C LEU A 349 -12.38 -5.41 -18.62
N PRO A 350 -13.45 -6.02 -19.19
CA PRO A 350 -14.41 -6.83 -18.43
C PRO A 350 -13.74 -8.06 -17.79
N LEU A 351 -12.59 -8.50 -18.31
CA LEU A 351 -11.79 -9.59 -17.77
C LEU A 351 -11.22 -9.31 -16.36
N LEU A 352 -11.23 -8.06 -15.88
CA LEU A 352 -10.91 -7.76 -14.48
C LEU A 352 -12.00 -8.23 -13.49
N GLU A 353 -13.17 -8.66 -14.01
CA GLU A 353 -14.29 -9.16 -13.21
C GLU A 353 -14.32 -10.69 -13.09
N ASP A 354 -13.68 -11.40 -14.03
CA ASP A 354 -13.55 -12.86 -13.97
C ASP A 354 -12.67 -13.26 -12.77
N ALA A 355 -13.06 -14.33 -12.07
CA ALA A 355 -12.36 -14.85 -10.89
C ALA A 355 -11.27 -15.87 -11.24
N SER A 356 -11.21 -16.35 -12.49
CA SER A 356 -10.27 -17.41 -12.90
C SER A 356 -8.85 -16.91 -13.19
N GLU A 357 -8.66 -15.62 -13.45
CA GLU A 357 -7.38 -15.06 -13.88
C GLU A 357 -6.90 -13.92 -12.99
N GLU A 358 -5.58 -13.79 -12.85
CA GLU A 358 -4.93 -12.75 -12.05
C GLU A 358 -5.11 -11.37 -12.73
N PRO A 359 -5.74 -10.38 -12.06
CA PRO A 359 -6.03 -9.07 -12.66
C PRO A 359 -4.80 -8.34 -13.20
N ALA A 360 -3.64 -8.49 -12.53
CA ALA A 360 -2.39 -7.89 -12.95
C ALA A 360 -1.89 -8.45 -14.31
N LYS A 361 -2.09 -9.75 -14.56
CA LYS A 361 -1.73 -10.39 -15.85
C LYS A 361 -2.65 -9.97 -16.98
N VAL A 362 -3.95 -9.83 -16.68
CA VAL A 362 -4.92 -9.29 -17.64
C VAL A 362 -4.49 -7.90 -18.10
N LEU A 363 -4.14 -7.01 -17.15
CA LEU A 363 -3.68 -5.67 -17.48
C LEU A 363 -2.32 -5.66 -18.20
N ALA A 364 -1.39 -6.56 -17.84
CA ALA A 364 -0.10 -6.69 -18.51
C ALA A 364 -0.24 -7.04 -20.00
N ARG A 365 -1.12 -8.00 -20.35
CA ARG A 365 -1.42 -8.34 -21.75
C ARG A 365 -2.13 -7.20 -22.49
N TRP A 366 -3.05 -6.50 -21.84
CA TRP A 366 -3.65 -5.31 -22.43
C TRP A 366 -2.59 -4.26 -22.77
N ALA A 367 -1.63 -4.03 -21.88
CA ALA A 367 -0.52 -3.11 -22.16
C ALA A 367 0.38 -3.64 -23.28
N ALA A 368 0.61 -4.96 -23.34
CA ALA A 368 1.36 -5.62 -24.41
C ALA A 368 0.84 -5.28 -25.80
N ASP A 369 -0.49 -5.31 -25.99
CA ASP A 369 -1.14 -4.98 -27.26
C ASP A 369 -0.78 -3.56 -27.74
N LEU A 370 -0.52 -2.63 -26.81
CA LEU A 370 -0.21 -1.24 -27.13
C LEU A 370 1.18 -1.06 -27.76
N ARG A 371 2.08 -2.06 -27.63
CA ARG A 371 3.41 -2.04 -28.27
C ARG A 371 3.32 -1.93 -29.79
N ALA A 372 2.25 -2.46 -30.38
CA ALA A 372 2.01 -2.43 -31.83
C ALA A 372 1.91 -1.01 -32.40
N PHE A 373 1.61 -0.01 -31.57
CA PHE A 373 1.49 1.39 -31.98
C PHE A 373 2.80 2.18 -31.89
N GLY A 374 3.91 1.54 -31.52
CA GLY A 374 5.26 2.11 -31.60
C GLY A 374 5.89 2.51 -30.25
N PRO A 375 7.16 2.95 -30.29
CA PRO A 375 7.98 3.14 -29.09
C PRO A 375 7.51 4.32 -28.22
N GLU A 376 7.04 5.43 -28.79
CA GLU A 376 6.59 6.57 -27.99
C GLU A 376 5.39 6.21 -27.10
N LEU A 377 4.37 5.52 -27.65
CA LEU A 377 3.22 5.07 -26.85
C LEU A 377 3.66 4.07 -25.78
N THR A 378 4.51 3.11 -26.15
CA THR A 378 5.06 2.09 -25.23
C THR A 378 5.75 2.75 -24.03
N VAL A 379 6.65 3.70 -24.28
CA VAL A 379 7.40 4.40 -23.24
C VAL A 379 6.49 5.27 -22.38
N ARG A 380 5.48 5.94 -22.96
CA ARG A 380 4.50 6.73 -22.19
C ARG A 380 3.65 5.87 -21.26
N VAL A 381 3.19 4.70 -21.71
CA VAL A 381 2.43 3.75 -20.87
C VAL A 381 3.31 3.22 -19.73
N ALA A 382 4.55 2.83 -20.02
CA ALA A 382 5.50 2.36 -19.01
C ALA A 382 5.82 3.44 -17.97
N LEU A 383 6.07 4.67 -18.43
CA LEU A 383 6.34 5.83 -17.58
C LEU A 383 5.17 6.14 -16.64
N ALA A 384 3.93 6.14 -17.14
CA ALA A 384 2.75 6.39 -16.34
C ALA A 384 2.55 5.32 -15.24
N ALA A 385 2.71 4.04 -15.60
CA ALA A 385 2.62 2.93 -14.65
C ALA A 385 3.70 3.01 -13.56
N ALA A 386 4.97 3.22 -13.96
CA ALA A 386 6.09 3.31 -13.02
C ALA A 386 6.01 4.56 -12.14
N ARG A 387 5.63 5.73 -12.69
CA ARG A 387 5.47 6.97 -11.92
C ARG A 387 4.41 6.82 -10.83
N ARG A 388 3.31 6.12 -11.11
CA ARG A 388 2.22 5.91 -10.13
C ARG A 388 2.69 5.24 -8.85
N VAL A 389 3.69 4.36 -8.94
CA VAL A 389 4.19 3.54 -7.83
C VAL A 389 5.54 4.02 -7.28
N LEU A 390 6.23 4.95 -7.95
CA LEU A 390 7.56 5.40 -7.56
C LEU A 390 7.63 5.89 -6.10
N GLY A 391 6.61 6.62 -5.64
CA GLY A 391 6.59 7.16 -4.28
C GLY A 391 6.71 6.09 -3.19
N LEU A 392 6.37 4.81 -3.48
CA LEU A 392 6.58 3.69 -2.55
C LEU A 392 8.07 3.41 -2.33
N TRP A 393 8.87 3.50 -3.38
CA TRP A 393 10.33 3.39 -3.29
C TRP A 393 10.93 4.61 -2.59
N GLU A 394 10.55 5.82 -3.01
CA GLU A 394 11.09 7.07 -2.45
C GLU A 394 10.74 7.23 -0.96
N TRP A 395 9.63 6.67 -0.50
CA TRP A 395 9.29 6.66 0.91
C TRP A 395 10.23 5.79 1.74
N GLN A 396 10.53 4.57 1.26
CA GLN A 396 11.38 3.62 1.98
C GLN A 396 12.86 3.97 1.85
N HIS A 397 13.29 4.35 0.65
CA HIS A 397 14.67 4.62 0.29
C HIS A 397 14.84 6.06 -0.23
N PRO A 398 14.52 7.10 0.57
CA PRO A 398 14.50 8.50 0.09
C PRO A 398 15.84 8.98 -0.45
N ARG A 399 16.96 8.45 0.07
CA ARG A 399 18.32 8.80 -0.36
C ARG A 399 18.74 8.14 -1.68
N HIS A 400 17.96 7.21 -2.22
CA HIS A 400 18.31 6.49 -3.43
C HIS A 400 17.63 7.09 -4.65
N GLU A 401 18.31 8.06 -5.28
CA GLU A 401 17.78 8.86 -6.40
C GLU A 401 17.58 8.10 -7.71
N GLY A 402 18.23 6.93 -7.89
CA GLY A 402 18.25 6.16 -9.15
C GLY A 402 16.90 6.05 -9.86
N PRO A 403 15.85 5.48 -9.22
CA PRO A 403 14.55 5.32 -9.86
C PRO A 403 13.87 6.63 -10.28
N ARG A 404 14.02 7.72 -9.52
CA ARG A 404 13.53 9.05 -9.93
C ARG A 404 14.31 9.58 -11.12
N SER A 405 15.64 9.54 -11.06
CA SER A 405 16.52 9.97 -12.15
C SER A 405 16.27 9.19 -13.43
N ALA A 406 15.90 7.91 -13.33
CA ALA A 406 15.51 7.08 -14.45
C ALA A 406 14.23 7.60 -15.13
N LEU A 407 13.16 7.87 -14.36
CA LEU A 407 11.92 8.41 -14.93
C LEU A 407 12.12 9.81 -15.51
N MET A 408 12.90 10.68 -14.86
CA MET A 408 13.26 12.00 -15.40
C MET A 408 14.04 11.88 -16.73
N ALA A 409 14.92 10.88 -16.87
CA ALA A 409 15.62 10.63 -18.12
C ALA A 409 14.69 10.07 -19.22
N MET A 410 13.70 9.25 -18.87
CA MET A 410 12.64 8.82 -19.80
C MET A 410 11.79 10.01 -20.29
N GLU A 411 11.43 10.94 -19.40
CA GLU A 411 10.73 12.18 -19.75
C GLU A 411 11.57 13.03 -20.73
N ARG A 412 12.87 13.20 -20.44
CA ARG A 412 13.78 13.89 -21.37
C ARG A 412 13.85 13.22 -22.73
N TRP A 413 13.86 11.89 -22.78
CA TRP A 413 13.81 11.15 -24.03
C TRP A 413 12.49 11.38 -24.80
N LEU A 414 11.34 11.41 -24.12
CA LEU A 414 10.04 11.72 -24.74
C LEU A 414 9.95 13.18 -25.25
N CYS A 415 10.64 14.11 -24.59
CA CYS A 415 10.76 15.50 -25.04
C CYS A 415 11.71 15.64 -26.24
N ALA A 416 12.87 14.97 -26.19
CA ALA A 416 13.92 15.00 -27.20
C ALA A 416 14.58 13.62 -27.31
N PRO A 417 14.13 12.75 -28.23
CA PRO A 417 14.66 11.39 -28.36
C PRO A 417 16.15 11.41 -28.72
N ALA A 418 16.98 10.90 -27.81
CA ALA A 418 18.42 10.77 -28.00
C ALA A 418 18.95 9.52 -27.26
N ASP A 419 19.91 8.82 -27.86
CA ASP A 419 20.48 7.61 -27.26
C ASP A 419 21.12 7.88 -25.89
N GLU A 420 21.63 9.08 -25.66
CA GLU A 420 22.17 9.50 -24.36
C GLU A 420 21.09 9.51 -23.28
N HIS A 421 19.93 10.10 -23.55
CA HIS A 421 18.80 10.10 -22.61
C HIS A 421 18.32 8.67 -22.32
N ALA A 422 18.30 7.82 -23.35
CA ALA A 422 17.87 6.44 -23.20
C ALA A 422 18.87 5.61 -22.36
N ARG A 423 20.19 5.76 -22.62
CA ARG A 423 21.26 5.13 -21.81
C ARG A 423 21.26 5.62 -20.38
N GLY A 424 21.05 6.93 -20.17
CA GLY A 424 20.94 7.52 -18.84
C GLY A 424 19.78 6.92 -18.05
N ALA A 425 18.61 6.78 -18.69
CA ALA A 425 17.44 6.17 -18.05
C ALA A 425 17.71 4.72 -17.60
N VAL A 426 18.27 3.88 -18.48
CA VAL A 426 18.59 2.48 -18.15
C VAL A 426 19.63 2.40 -17.03
N SER A 427 20.71 3.20 -17.12
CA SER A 427 21.76 3.23 -16.10
C SER A 427 21.26 3.64 -14.72
N HIS A 428 20.40 4.66 -14.64
CA HIS A 428 19.79 5.08 -13.37
C HIS A 428 18.74 4.09 -12.85
N GLY A 429 18.04 3.41 -13.76
CA GLY A 429 16.94 2.49 -13.44
C GLY A 429 17.38 1.05 -13.15
N ASP A 430 18.65 0.71 -13.36
CA ASP A 430 19.23 -0.59 -13.01
C ASP A 430 19.44 -0.71 -11.50
N VAL A 431 18.32 -0.79 -10.79
CA VAL A 431 18.27 -0.90 -9.33
C VAL A 431 17.92 -2.33 -8.98
N VAL A 432 18.82 -2.98 -8.24
CA VAL A 432 18.59 -4.31 -7.68
C VAL A 432 18.17 -4.17 -6.21
N PRO A 433 16.87 -4.11 -5.90
CA PRO A 433 16.40 -3.93 -4.53
C PRO A 433 16.73 -5.14 -3.65
N SER A 434 17.23 -4.90 -2.43
CA SER A 434 17.50 -5.96 -1.47
C SER A 434 16.21 -6.62 -0.99
N GLN A 435 16.09 -7.93 -1.17
CA GLN A 435 14.93 -8.70 -0.68
C GLN A 435 14.80 -8.70 0.84
N ALA A 436 15.90 -8.54 1.57
CA ALA A 436 15.92 -8.58 3.04
C ALA A 436 15.57 -7.23 3.70
N ALA A 437 15.89 -6.12 3.01
CA ALA A 437 15.79 -4.78 3.58
C ALA A 437 14.67 -3.91 2.95
N THR A 438 14.02 -4.40 1.88
CA THR A 438 13.01 -3.66 1.13
C THR A 438 11.64 -4.28 1.39
N SER A 439 10.63 -3.43 1.55
CA SER A 439 9.24 -3.89 1.70
C SER A 439 8.68 -4.39 0.35
N PRO A 440 7.67 -5.26 0.35
CA PRO A 440 7.16 -5.90 -0.88
C PRO A 440 6.73 -4.91 -1.97
N ASP A 441 6.13 -3.80 -1.53
CA ASP A 441 5.65 -2.71 -2.36
C ASP A 441 6.78 -1.92 -3.00
N ALA A 442 7.71 -1.41 -2.20
CA ALA A 442 8.88 -0.68 -2.69
C ALA A 442 9.77 -1.57 -3.59
N PHE A 443 9.90 -2.85 -3.27
CA PHE A 443 10.61 -3.83 -4.09
C PHE A 443 9.98 -3.94 -5.48
N SER A 444 8.65 -4.09 -5.54
CA SER A 444 7.94 -4.18 -6.82
C SER A 444 7.91 -2.83 -7.57
N ALA A 445 7.88 -1.70 -6.86
CA ALA A 445 7.97 -0.38 -7.45
C ALA A 445 9.33 -0.14 -8.14
N ALA A 446 10.44 -0.53 -7.50
CA ALA A 446 11.76 -0.46 -8.11
C ALA A 446 11.83 -1.28 -9.41
N TRP A 447 11.35 -2.53 -9.39
CA TRP A 447 11.29 -3.35 -10.60
C TRP A 447 10.39 -2.78 -11.69
N SER A 448 9.26 -2.17 -11.33
CA SER A 448 8.41 -1.47 -12.29
C SER A 448 9.18 -0.37 -13.01
N VAL A 449 10.03 0.39 -12.31
CA VAL A 449 10.87 1.43 -12.91
C VAL A 449 11.94 0.82 -13.81
N THR A 450 12.65 -0.22 -13.35
CA THR A 450 13.66 -0.92 -14.16
C THR A 450 13.05 -1.45 -15.45
N TYR A 451 11.88 -2.11 -15.40
CA TYR A 451 11.22 -2.60 -16.60
C TYR A 451 10.70 -1.49 -17.51
N ALA A 452 10.33 -0.34 -16.93
CA ALA A 452 9.93 0.83 -17.72
C ALA A 452 11.09 1.38 -18.56
N THR A 453 12.32 1.41 -18.02
CA THR A 453 13.49 1.88 -18.78
C THR A 453 13.85 0.94 -19.93
N LEU A 454 13.61 -0.37 -19.77
CA LEU A 454 13.77 -1.37 -20.82
C LEU A 454 12.73 -1.28 -21.95
N CYS A 455 11.74 -0.37 -21.85
CA CYS A 455 10.82 -0.07 -22.95
C CYS A 455 11.41 0.96 -23.94
N LEU A 456 12.53 1.60 -23.60
CA LEU A 456 13.25 2.48 -24.52
C LEU A 456 13.91 1.68 -25.65
N PRO A 457 13.98 2.22 -26.87
CA PRO A 457 14.56 1.50 -28.01
C PRO A 457 16.07 1.29 -27.84
N GLY A 458 16.59 0.19 -28.39
CA GLY A 458 18.03 -0.06 -28.52
C GLY A 458 18.70 -0.81 -27.37
N PHE A 459 17.93 -1.37 -26.43
CA PHE A 459 18.45 -2.13 -25.29
C PHE A 459 18.07 -3.61 -25.35
N ASP A 460 19.03 -4.46 -24.98
CA ASP A 460 18.80 -5.89 -24.81
C ASP A 460 18.21 -6.16 -23.42
N SER A 461 17.04 -6.77 -23.39
CA SER A 461 16.33 -7.15 -22.17
C SER A 461 16.64 -8.58 -21.70
N SER A 462 17.49 -9.33 -22.42
CA SER A 462 17.76 -10.76 -22.20
C SER A 462 18.28 -11.13 -20.80
N GLN A 463 18.90 -10.20 -20.09
CA GLN A 463 19.44 -10.42 -18.74
C GLN A 463 18.39 -10.28 -17.63
N HIS A 464 17.16 -9.88 -17.96
CA HIS A 464 16.10 -9.65 -16.99
C HIS A 464 15.07 -10.78 -17.01
N ASN A 465 14.60 -11.19 -15.82
CA ASN A 465 13.48 -12.12 -15.69
C ASN A 465 12.17 -11.39 -16.00
N LEU A 466 11.86 -11.24 -17.28
CA LEU A 466 10.63 -10.63 -17.78
C LEU A 466 9.52 -11.67 -17.95
N LEU A 467 8.27 -11.18 -17.99
CA LEU A 467 7.17 -11.93 -18.58
C LEU A 467 7.49 -12.28 -20.04
N GLY A 468 6.91 -13.37 -20.53
CA GLY A 468 7.12 -13.79 -21.92
C GLY A 468 6.72 -12.71 -22.92
N GLU A 469 7.20 -12.79 -24.16
CA GLU A 469 6.82 -11.82 -25.20
C GLU A 469 5.30 -11.79 -25.43
N ASP A 470 4.63 -12.95 -25.33
CA ASP A 470 3.17 -13.08 -25.40
C ASP A 470 2.43 -12.40 -24.24
N GLU A 471 3.12 -12.19 -23.11
CA GLU A 471 2.63 -11.49 -21.93
C GLU A 471 3.11 -10.01 -21.89
N GLY A 472 3.78 -9.54 -22.94
CA GLY A 472 4.15 -8.14 -23.14
C GLY A 472 5.59 -7.75 -22.86
N GLY A 473 6.49 -8.71 -22.63
CA GLY A 473 7.92 -8.45 -22.43
C GLY A 473 8.17 -7.38 -21.37
N SER A 474 8.99 -6.37 -21.68
CA SER A 474 9.31 -5.27 -20.76
C SER A 474 8.08 -4.46 -20.31
N LEU A 475 7.16 -4.14 -21.23
CA LEU A 475 5.98 -3.31 -20.92
C LEU A 475 4.99 -4.06 -20.01
N GLY A 476 4.69 -5.32 -20.36
CA GLY A 476 3.84 -6.18 -19.53
C GLY A 476 4.44 -6.37 -18.14
N SER A 477 5.76 -6.59 -18.04
CA SER A 477 6.47 -6.75 -16.77
C SER A 477 6.42 -5.48 -15.92
N CYS A 478 6.58 -4.30 -16.53
CA CYS A 478 6.43 -3.00 -15.85
C CYS A 478 5.04 -2.86 -15.22
N VAL A 479 3.98 -3.05 -16.02
CA VAL A 479 2.59 -2.90 -15.55
C VAL A 479 2.24 -3.94 -14.49
N TYR A 480 2.70 -5.18 -14.66
CA TYR A 480 2.53 -6.25 -13.68
C TYR A 480 3.22 -5.92 -12.34
N ALA A 481 4.47 -5.46 -12.39
CA ALA A 481 5.21 -5.05 -11.20
C ALA A 481 4.55 -3.86 -10.49
N ALA A 482 4.02 -2.88 -11.24
CA ALA A 482 3.26 -1.77 -10.67
C ALA A 482 2.00 -2.24 -9.93
N CYS A 483 1.24 -3.19 -10.50
CA CYS A 483 0.06 -3.76 -9.85
C CYS A 483 0.43 -4.46 -8.53
N ARG A 484 1.51 -5.25 -8.53
CA ARG A 484 2.02 -5.91 -7.32
C ARG A 484 2.53 -4.92 -6.27
N ALA A 485 3.08 -3.80 -6.69
CA ALA A 485 3.52 -2.75 -5.77
C ALA A 485 2.34 -2.21 -4.96
N LEU A 486 1.18 -2.00 -5.61
CA LEU A 486 -0.04 -1.54 -4.93
C LEU A 486 -0.78 -2.64 -4.15
N SER A 487 -0.70 -3.91 -4.57
CA SER A 487 -1.33 -5.04 -3.84
C SER A 487 -0.46 -5.68 -2.76
N ARG A 488 0.84 -5.37 -2.73
CA ARG A 488 1.88 -6.03 -1.90
C ARG A 488 2.00 -7.54 -2.12
N GLU A 489 1.53 -8.05 -3.25
CA GLU A 489 1.75 -9.44 -3.64
C GLU A 489 3.20 -9.59 -4.14
N SER A 490 4.14 -9.80 -3.22
CA SER A 490 5.52 -10.12 -3.58
C SER A 490 5.70 -11.60 -3.83
N VAL A 491 6.60 -11.93 -4.77
CA VAL A 491 7.05 -13.29 -5.15
C VAL A 491 7.68 -14.05 -3.97
N ILE A 492 8.10 -13.36 -2.92
CA ILE A 492 8.83 -13.96 -1.80
C ILE A 492 8.24 -13.45 -0.48
N THR A 493 7.39 -14.28 0.12
CA THR A 493 6.61 -13.97 1.34
C THR A 493 7.41 -14.03 2.65
N TRP A 494 8.69 -14.43 2.63
CA TRP A 494 9.38 -14.85 3.86
C TRP A 494 10.61 -14.02 4.28
N ALA A 495 11.03 -13.01 3.50
CA ALA A 495 12.24 -12.24 3.79
C ALA A 495 12.04 -10.71 3.93
N LEU A 496 10.81 -10.22 4.02
CA LEU A 496 10.59 -8.79 3.84
C LEU A 496 10.64 -8.04 5.17
N GLY A 497 11.54 -7.06 5.25
CA GLY A 497 11.55 -6.05 6.29
C GLY A 497 10.16 -5.42 6.47
N SER A 498 9.86 -4.97 7.69
CA SER A 498 8.60 -4.29 7.98
C SER A 498 8.49 -3.03 7.11
N SER A 499 7.45 -2.95 6.28
CA SER A 499 7.00 -1.66 5.73
C SER A 499 6.57 -0.81 6.91
N GLU A 500 7.24 0.33 7.13
CA GLU A 500 6.87 1.20 8.24
C GLU A 500 5.52 1.87 8.01
N GLU A 501 5.07 2.10 6.77
CA GLU A 501 3.99 3.08 6.54
C GLU A 501 3.36 3.14 5.13
N SER A 502 3.45 2.11 4.29
CA SER A 502 2.76 2.21 2.98
C SER A 502 1.22 2.11 3.15
N PRO A 503 0.41 2.75 2.28
CA PRO A 503 -1.05 2.65 2.31
C PRO A 503 -1.52 1.20 2.38
N THR A 504 -2.69 0.96 2.98
CA THR A 504 -3.21 -0.40 3.09
C THR A 504 -3.26 -1.03 1.70
N PRO A 505 -2.67 -2.23 1.49
CA PRO A 505 -2.58 -2.84 0.17
C PRO A 505 -3.95 -2.87 -0.48
N LEU A 506 -3.99 -2.47 -1.75
CA LEU A 506 -5.21 -2.53 -2.54
C LEU A 506 -5.48 -3.99 -2.89
N PRO A 507 -6.75 -4.44 -2.87
CA PRO A 507 -7.11 -5.72 -3.45
C PRO A 507 -6.59 -5.80 -4.90
N PRO A 508 -6.16 -6.98 -5.40
CA PRO A 508 -5.51 -7.12 -6.71
C PRO A 508 -6.30 -6.54 -7.88
N ARG A 509 -7.64 -6.60 -7.81
CA ARG A 509 -8.52 -5.97 -8.81
C ARG A 509 -8.48 -4.45 -8.75
N GLN A 510 -8.44 -3.89 -7.54
CA GLN A 510 -8.38 -2.45 -7.35
C GLN A 510 -7.00 -1.91 -7.71
N SER A 511 -5.90 -2.64 -7.43
CA SER A 511 -4.57 -2.24 -7.88
C SER A 511 -4.48 -2.19 -9.41
N ALA A 512 -5.00 -3.20 -10.11
CA ALA A 512 -5.03 -3.20 -11.58
C ALA A 512 -5.84 -2.01 -12.13
N ARG A 513 -7.02 -1.73 -11.57
CA ARG A 513 -7.84 -0.56 -11.95
C ARG A 513 -7.12 0.76 -11.71
N GLU A 514 -6.41 0.89 -10.60
CA GLU A 514 -5.65 2.10 -10.27
C GLU A 514 -4.49 2.33 -11.26
N ILE A 515 -3.75 1.29 -11.64
CA ILE A 515 -2.70 1.40 -12.66
C ILE A 515 -3.28 1.71 -14.03
N HIS A 516 -4.39 1.06 -14.42
CA HIS A 516 -5.08 1.35 -15.67
C HIS A 516 -5.51 2.83 -15.73
N GLN A 517 -6.13 3.33 -14.66
CA GLN A 517 -6.55 4.74 -14.59
C GLN A 517 -5.36 5.69 -14.65
N ALA A 518 -4.25 5.39 -13.96
CA ALA A 518 -3.05 6.20 -14.02
C ALA A 518 -2.46 6.31 -15.44
N ILE A 519 -2.51 5.22 -16.21
CA ILE A 519 -2.11 5.21 -17.63
C ILE A 519 -3.06 6.08 -18.46
N LEU A 520 -4.37 5.94 -18.27
CA LEU A 520 -5.36 6.74 -18.99
C LEU A 520 -5.20 8.25 -18.71
N ASP A 521 -5.04 8.62 -17.44
CA ASP A 521 -4.91 10.00 -16.98
C ASP A 521 -3.69 10.74 -17.56
N GLU A 522 -2.67 10.00 -18.01
CA GLU A 522 -1.46 10.57 -18.58
C GLU A 522 -1.38 10.46 -20.12
N VAL A 523 -1.83 9.34 -20.68
CA VAL A 523 -1.62 9.05 -22.11
C VAL A 523 -2.78 9.56 -22.96
N LEU A 524 -4.01 9.47 -22.46
CA LEU A 524 -5.20 9.84 -23.22
C LEU A 524 -5.26 11.35 -23.54
N PRO A 525 -4.93 12.27 -22.61
CA PRO A 525 -4.90 13.70 -22.91
C PRO A 525 -3.92 14.07 -24.03
N TRP A 526 -2.76 13.42 -24.07
CA TRP A 526 -1.74 13.59 -25.10
C TRP A 526 -2.24 13.12 -26.47
N LEU A 527 -2.81 11.91 -26.55
CA LEU A 527 -3.37 11.39 -27.81
C LEU A 527 -4.50 12.27 -28.36
N CYS A 528 -5.34 12.78 -27.45
CA CYS A 528 -6.45 13.63 -27.83
C CYS A 528 -6.03 15.09 -28.09
N GLY A 529 -4.78 15.45 -27.82
CA GLY A 529 -4.24 16.80 -28.04
C GLY A 529 -4.79 17.87 -27.10
N THR A 530 -5.24 17.47 -25.90
CA THR A 530 -5.76 18.42 -24.89
C THR A 530 -4.64 19.09 -24.10
N TRP A 531 -3.69 18.30 -23.63
CA TRP A 531 -2.41 18.71 -23.04
C TRP A 531 -1.46 17.50 -23.04
N ASP A 532 -0.16 17.72 -22.91
CA ASP A 532 0.86 16.67 -22.84
C ASP A 532 1.47 16.61 -21.43
N PRO A 533 1.11 15.61 -20.59
CA PRO A 533 1.60 15.49 -19.23
C PRO A 533 3.11 15.31 -19.08
N VAL A 534 3.81 14.96 -20.16
CA VAL A 534 5.26 14.78 -20.17
C VAL A 534 5.98 16.04 -20.61
N LYS A 535 5.40 16.81 -21.54
CA LYS A 535 6.05 18.00 -22.13
C LYS A 535 5.64 19.31 -21.46
N ASP A 536 4.37 19.44 -21.09
CA ASP A 536 3.84 20.69 -20.54
C ASP A 536 4.26 20.92 -19.08
N VAL A 537 4.50 19.83 -18.32
CA VAL A 537 4.91 19.90 -16.91
C VAL A 537 6.31 20.51 -16.75
N PRO A 538 7.39 19.97 -17.38
CA PRO A 538 8.71 20.59 -17.30
C PRO A 538 8.73 22.01 -17.85
N LYS A 539 7.98 22.27 -18.93
CA LYS A 539 7.87 23.61 -19.51
C LYS A 539 7.31 24.61 -18.50
N LEU A 540 6.21 24.27 -17.82
CA LEU A 540 5.64 25.17 -16.81
C LEU A 540 6.55 25.33 -15.59
N ARG A 541 7.26 24.28 -15.15
CA ARG A 541 8.28 24.40 -14.09
C ARG A 541 9.36 25.42 -14.48
N ASP A 542 9.86 25.34 -15.71
CA ASP A 542 10.91 26.23 -16.19
C ASP A 542 10.38 27.68 -16.33
N GLU A 543 9.13 27.87 -16.75
CA GLU A 543 8.45 29.18 -16.74
C GLU A 543 8.28 29.76 -15.33
N LEU A 544 7.89 28.93 -14.35
CA LEU A 544 7.76 29.34 -12.94
C LEU A 544 9.10 29.81 -12.38
N ARG A 545 10.18 29.10 -12.72
CA ARG A 545 11.54 29.50 -12.37
C ARG A 545 11.92 30.81 -13.03
N ALA A 546 11.66 31.00 -14.32
CA ALA A 546 12.01 32.25 -15.00
C ALA A 546 11.33 33.47 -14.33
N ARG A 547 10.05 33.36 -13.96
CA ARG A 547 9.31 34.43 -13.30
C ARG A 547 9.80 34.75 -11.89
N SER A 548 10.17 33.74 -11.10
CA SER A 548 10.72 33.97 -9.76
C SER A 548 12.07 34.71 -9.77
N TRP A 549 12.73 34.81 -10.93
CA TRP A 549 13.94 35.62 -11.12
C TRP A 549 13.65 37.05 -11.55
N GLU A 550 12.49 37.34 -12.15
CA GLU A 550 12.10 38.69 -12.58
C GLU A 550 11.51 39.53 -11.42
N ASP A 551 10.94 38.86 -10.41
CA ASP A 551 10.35 39.48 -9.21
C ASP A 551 11.35 39.63 -8.02
N ARG A 552 12.63 39.30 -8.21
CA ARG A 552 13.75 39.49 -7.24
C ARG A 552 14.65 40.64 -7.67
#